data_AF-A0A3N4L5Y2-F1
#
_entry.id   AF-A0A3N4L5Y2-F1
#
_cell.length_a   1.000
_cell.length_b   1.000
_cell.length_c   1.000
_cell.angle_alpha   90.00
_cell.angle_beta   90.00
_cell.angle_gamma   90.00
#
_symmetry.space_group_name_H-M   'P 1'
#
loop_
_entity.id
_entity.type
_entity.pdbx_description
1 polymer ?
#
loop_
_entity_poly.entity_id
_entity_poly.type
_entity_poly.pdbx_seq_one_letter_code
_entity_poly.pdbx_strand_id
1 'polypeptide(L)'
;VHRTSISKLVDSSILLQNGGSLPCDLLVMSTGWDITFPFFTPEDSAALGLPVPISFQSMVDAKKWEHLEAAADEKIISMFPRLRSPPDYYRQPPSTTQFYLYRGMVSPHEVASGDNSIVFLGQVGAAQSFQIAETQSIWAAAYLMGDLQLPDVREIENDIALTNVWRRRRYLSVGERKPTFMHDELAVWISIRKN
;
A
#
# COMPACT_ATOMS: atom_id res chain seq x y z
N VAL A 1 -13.87 -4.81 28.26
CA VAL A 1 -13.09 -4.36 27.08
C VAL A 1 -13.50 -2.92 26.74
N HIS A 2 -12.61 -1.94 26.91
CA HIS A 2 -12.90 -0.54 26.58
C HIS A 2 -12.66 -0.32 25.07
N ARG A 3 -13.62 0.29 24.37
CA ARG A 3 -13.55 0.57 22.92
C ARG A 3 -13.41 2.07 22.66
N THR A 4 -12.35 2.67 23.19
CA THR A 4 -12.05 4.10 23.04
C THR A 4 -10.54 4.31 23.09
N SER A 5 -10.05 5.34 22.42
CA SER A 5 -8.61 5.65 22.36
C SER A 5 -8.11 6.26 23.66
N ILE A 6 -6.82 6.08 23.94
CA ILE A 6 -6.14 6.78 25.02
C ILE A 6 -5.98 8.25 24.63
N SER A 7 -6.41 9.14 25.51
CA SER A 7 -6.21 10.58 25.38
C SER A 7 -4.90 11.02 26.00
N LYS A 8 -4.60 10.57 27.23
CA LYS A 8 -3.38 10.95 27.97
C LYS A 8 -2.95 9.82 28.91
N LEU A 9 -1.65 9.80 29.21
CA LEU A 9 -1.08 9.05 30.33
C LEU A 9 -0.92 10.01 31.50
N VAL A 10 -1.39 9.62 32.69
CA VAL A 10 -1.32 10.44 33.91
C VAL A 10 -0.95 9.53 35.07
N ASP A 11 0.23 9.74 35.64
CA ASP A 11 0.80 8.91 36.71
C ASP A 11 0.71 7.40 36.37
N SER A 12 0.12 6.59 37.25
CA SER A 12 -0.18 5.16 37.05
C SER A 12 -1.59 4.96 36.50
N SER A 13 -2.04 5.81 35.59
CA SER A 13 -3.38 5.74 34.98
C SER A 13 -3.40 6.22 33.53
N ILE A 14 -4.38 5.75 32.78
CA ILE A 14 -4.69 6.21 31.43
C ILE A 14 -6.03 6.93 31.41
N LEU A 15 -6.05 8.12 30.82
CA LEU A 15 -7.28 8.85 30.51
C LEU A 15 -7.74 8.49 29.11
N LEU A 16 -9.00 8.09 29.00
CA LEU A 16 -9.65 7.69 27.77
C LEU A 16 -10.36 8.90 27.13
N GLN A 17 -10.51 8.89 25.80
CA GLN A 17 -11.18 9.99 25.08
C GLN A 17 -12.65 10.20 25.50
N ASN A 18 -13.32 9.17 25.99
CA ASN A 18 -14.68 9.28 26.51
C ASN A 18 -14.75 9.81 27.96
N GLY A 19 -13.63 10.31 28.51
CA GLY A 19 -13.54 10.83 29.87
C GLY A 19 -13.28 9.77 30.95
N GLY A 20 -13.25 8.49 30.60
CA GLY A 20 -12.92 7.42 31.54
C GLY A 20 -11.46 7.48 32.01
N SER A 21 -11.19 6.98 33.21
CA SER A 21 -9.84 6.80 33.74
C SER A 21 -9.65 5.34 34.18
N LEU A 22 -8.49 4.77 33.89
CA LEU A 22 -8.14 3.41 34.27
C LEU A 22 -6.76 3.38 34.92
N PRO A 23 -6.60 2.76 36.10
CA PRO A 23 -5.28 2.42 36.64
C PRO A 23 -4.51 1.56 35.64
N CYS A 24 -3.22 1.84 35.47
CA CYS A 24 -2.37 1.19 34.48
C CYS A 24 -0.92 1.15 34.97
N ASP A 25 -0.44 -0.06 35.28
CA ASP A 25 0.95 -0.30 35.65
C ASP A 25 1.82 -0.67 34.43
N LEU A 26 1.20 -1.17 33.36
CA LEU A 26 1.87 -1.59 32.13
C LEU A 26 1.02 -1.26 30.89
N LEU A 27 1.62 -0.56 29.94
CA LEU A 27 1.05 -0.27 28.62
C LEU A 27 1.82 -1.03 27.54
N VAL A 28 1.14 -1.96 26.87
CA VAL A 28 1.69 -2.66 25.69
C VAL A 28 1.13 -2.02 24.42
N MET A 29 2.00 -1.39 23.63
CA MET A 29 1.62 -0.70 22.40
C MET A 29 1.74 -1.61 21.18
N SER A 30 0.68 -2.37 20.88
CA SER A 30 0.60 -3.21 19.68
C SER A 30 0.20 -2.42 18.43
N THR A 31 0.90 -1.31 18.16
CA THR A 31 0.53 -0.31 17.12
C THR A 31 1.01 -0.63 15.70
N GLY A 32 1.68 -1.78 15.52
CA GLY A 32 2.17 -2.27 14.23
C GLY A 32 3.59 -1.81 13.90
N TRP A 33 3.93 -1.87 12.61
CA TRP A 33 5.27 -1.60 12.07
C TRP A 33 5.24 -0.50 11.00
N ASP A 34 6.39 0.10 10.76
CA ASP A 34 6.62 1.02 9.65
C ASP A 34 7.37 0.31 8.51
N ILE A 35 7.01 0.66 7.28
CA ILE A 35 7.64 0.14 6.07
C ILE A 35 8.66 1.19 5.64
N THR A 36 9.94 0.82 5.64
CA THR A 36 11.05 1.73 5.33
C THR A 36 12.08 1.04 4.45
N PHE A 37 12.75 1.83 3.62
CA PHE A 37 13.80 1.38 2.70
C PHE A 37 15.06 2.22 2.94
N PRO A 38 15.75 2.05 4.08
CA PRO A 38 16.82 2.98 4.52
C PRO A 38 18.08 2.94 3.66
N PHE A 39 18.16 2.01 2.70
CA PHE A 39 19.25 1.85 1.76
C PHE A 39 19.08 2.70 0.49
N PHE A 40 17.92 3.33 0.29
CA PHE A 40 17.69 4.27 -0.80
C PHE A 40 17.54 5.70 -0.27
N THR A 41 18.01 6.68 -1.04
CA THR A 41 17.65 8.08 -0.79
C THR A 41 16.14 8.27 -1.00
N PRO A 42 15.52 9.33 -0.45
CA PRO A 42 14.12 9.65 -0.77
C PRO A 42 13.89 9.82 -2.28
N GLU A 43 14.85 10.38 -2.99
CA GLU A 43 14.80 10.56 -4.43
C GLU A 43 14.81 9.21 -5.18
N ASP A 44 15.74 8.31 -4.84
CA ASP A 44 15.80 6.96 -5.43
C ASP A 44 14.53 6.16 -5.08
N SER A 45 14.06 6.27 -3.84
CA SER A 45 12.83 5.62 -3.39
C SER A 45 11.63 6.08 -4.21
N ALA A 46 11.49 7.39 -4.45
CA ALA A 46 10.42 7.92 -5.27
C ALA A 46 10.50 7.43 -6.73
N ALA A 47 11.71 7.43 -7.32
CA ALA A 47 11.95 6.93 -8.68
C ALA A 47 11.64 5.42 -8.81
N LEU A 48 11.93 4.65 -7.77
CA LEU A 48 11.62 3.22 -7.69
C LEU A 48 10.15 2.94 -7.31
N GLY A 49 9.31 3.96 -7.15
CA GLY A 49 7.90 3.80 -6.78
C GLY A 49 7.71 3.32 -5.33
N LEU A 50 8.71 3.47 -4.48
CA LEU A 50 8.65 3.16 -3.05
C LEU A 50 8.00 4.31 -2.26
N PRO A 51 7.40 4.03 -1.09
CA PRO A 51 6.78 5.04 -0.25
C PRO A 51 7.82 6.03 0.27
N VAL A 52 7.55 7.31 0.07
CA VAL A 52 8.33 8.42 0.60
C VAL A 52 7.43 9.33 1.42
N PRO A 53 7.95 10.08 2.42
CA PRO A 53 7.15 11.10 3.08
C PRO A 53 6.55 12.07 2.05
N ILE A 54 5.31 12.51 2.25
CA ILE A 54 4.59 13.36 1.29
C ILE A 54 5.39 14.64 0.94
N SER A 55 6.22 15.14 1.86
CA SER A 55 7.11 16.28 1.64
C SER A 55 8.18 16.06 0.56
N PHE A 56 8.53 14.82 0.24
CA PHE A 56 9.49 14.46 -0.82
C PHE A 56 8.81 14.11 -2.15
N GLN A 57 7.47 14.09 -2.20
CA GLN A 57 6.76 13.82 -3.45
C GLN A 57 6.83 15.03 -4.38
N SER A 58 7.24 14.80 -5.63
CA SER A 58 7.24 15.86 -6.64
C SER A 58 5.80 16.28 -6.99
N MET A 59 5.58 17.55 -7.31
CA MET A 59 4.25 18.03 -7.73
C MET A 59 3.80 17.38 -9.05
N VAL A 60 4.75 16.97 -9.90
CA VAL A 60 4.45 16.32 -11.18
C VAL A 60 3.89 14.93 -10.92
N ASP A 61 4.55 14.14 -10.06
CA ASP A 61 4.08 12.80 -9.70
C ASP A 61 2.77 12.85 -8.93
N ALA A 62 2.64 13.81 -7.99
CA ALA A 62 1.41 14.00 -7.25
C ALA A 62 0.21 14.21 -8.18
N LYS A 63 0.33 15.12 -9.16
CA LYS A 63 -0.73 15.38 -10.15
C LYS A 63 -1.00 14.19 -11.06
N LYS A 64 0.06 13.49 -11.48
CA LYS A 64 -0.07 12.28 -12.31
C LYS A 64 -0.87 11.20 -11.59
N TRP A 65 -0.48 10.86 -10.36
CA TRP A 65 -1.15 9.83 -9.58
C TRP A 65 -2.55 10.25 -9.15
N GLU A 66 -2.77 11.52 -8.80
CA GLU A 66 -4.12 12.06 -8.54
C GLU A 66 -5.04 11.84 -9.75
N HIS A 67 -4.57 12.15 -10.96
CA HIS A 67 -5.35 11.95 -12.19
C HIS A 67 -5.65 10.47 -12.46
N LEU A 68 -4.65 9.59 -12.37
CA LEU A 68 -4.82 8.15 -12.58
C LEU A 68 -5.74 7.52 -11.54
N GLU A 69 -5.59 7.91 -10.27
CA GLU A 69 -6.42 7.41 -9.18
C GLU A 69 -7.86 7.91 -9.28
N ALA A 70 -8.11 9.14 -9.76
CA ALA A 70 -9.47 9.62 -10.01
C ALA A 70 -10.19 8.78 -11.07
N ALA A 71 -9.52 8.48 -12.19
CA ALA A 71 -10.07 7.60 -13.23
C ALA A 71 -10.32 6.17 -12.71
N ALA A 72 -9.39 5.63 -11.90
CA ALA A 72 -9.57 4.34 -11.26
C ALA A 72 -10.75 4.31 -10.27
N ASP A 73 -10.98 5.40 -9.55
CA ASP A 73 -12.09 5.54 -8.60
C ASP A 73 -13.46 5.51 -9.29
N GLU A 74 -13.61 6.25 -10.39
CA GLU A 74 -14.81 6.20 -11.22
C GLU A 74 -15.07 4.79 -11.75
N LYS A 75 -14.02 4.11 -12.21
CA LYS A 75 -14.10 2.73 -12.68
C LYS A 75 -14.55 1.78 -11.56
N ILE A 76 -13.95 1.86 -10.37
CA ILE A 76 -14.30 0.99 -9.24
C ILE A 76 -15.73 1.23 -8.78
N ILE A 77 -16.17 2.48 -8.67
CA ILE A 77 -17.53 2.78 -8.22
C ILE A 77 -18.56 2.35 -9.27
N SER A 78 -18.25 2.44 -10.56
CA SER A 78 -19.15 1.93 -11.59
C SER A 78 -19.31 0.41 -11.52
N MET A 79 -18.22 -0.32 -11.26
CA MET A 79 -18.24 -1.78 -11.07
C MET A 79 -18.88 -2.19 -9.74
N PHE A 80 -18.66 -1.41 -8.68
CA PHE A 80 -19.09 -1.70 -7.31
C PHE A 80 -19.77 -0.49 -6.67
N PRO A 81 -21.03 -0.19 -7.03
CA PRO A 81 -21.73 1.00 -6.53
C PRO A 81 -21.83 1.09 -5.00
N ARG A 82 -21.82 -0.05 -4.30
CA ARG A 82 -21.82 -0.12 -2.83
C ARG A 82 -20.58 0.53 -2.18
N LEU A 83 -19.47 0.64 -2.90
CA LEU A 83 -18.24 1.27 -2.39
C LEU A 83 -18.23 2.80 -2.50
N ARG A 84 -19.27 3.40 -3.10
CA ARG A 84 -19.40 4.86 -3.22
C ARG A 84 -19.46 5.55 -1.86
N SER A 85 -20.21 4.96 -0.94
CA SER A 85 -20.49 5.53 0.39
C SER A 85 -20.03 4.55 1.47
N PRO A 86 -18.78 4.67 1.96
CA PRO A 86 -18.32 3.84 3.07
C PRO A 86 -19.10 4.18 4.35
N PRO A 87 -19.22 3.25 5.31
CA PRO A 87 -19.69 3.57 6.65
C PRO A 87 -18.77 4.60 7.31
N ASP A 88 -19.18 5.20 8.43
CA ASP A 88 -18.25 6.06 9.19
C ASP A 88 -17.08 5.22 9.74
N TYR A 89 -15.87 5.72 9.59
CA TYR A 89 -14.66 5.06 10.06
C TYR A 89 -13.60 6.08 10.47
N TYR A 90 -12.74 5.66 11.38
CA TYR A 90 -11.62 6.47 11.80
C TYR A 90 -10.61 6.65 10.65
N ARG A 91 -10.55 7.88 10.11
CA ARG A 91 -9.56 8.25 9.09
C ARG A 91 -8.28 8.73 9.73
N GLN A 92 -7.16 8.18 9.27
CA GLN A 92 -5.85 8.77 9.48
C GLN A 92 -5.27 9.14 8.12
N PRO A 93 -4.94 10.43 7.89
CA PRO A 93 -4.23 10.83 6.69
C PRO A 93 -2.93 10.04 6.53
N PRO A 94 -2.57 9.63 5.31
CA PRO A 94 -1.27 9.01 5.07
C PRO A 94 -0.15 10.02 5.36
N SER A 95 0.96 9.53 5.91
CA SER A 95 2.19 10.33 6.07
C SER A 95 3.18 10.15 4.91
N THR A 96 2.94 9.15 4.07
CA THR A 96 3.78 8.79 2.92
C THR A 96 2.95 8.65 1.65
N THR A 97 3.61 8.63 0.50
CA THR A 97 3.02 8.11 -0.75
C THR A 97 2.66 6.62 -0.62
N GLN A 98 1.88 6.11 -1.57
CA GLN A 98 1.61 4.68 -1.69
C GLN A 98 2.75 3.99 -2.45
N PHE A 99 2.74 2.65 -2.44
CA PHE A 99 3.52 1.90 -3.41
C PHE A 99 3.00 2.17 -4.82
N TYR A 100 3.92 2.53 -5.70
CA TYR A 100 3.71 2.66 -7.13
C TYR A 100 4.48 1.54 -7.85
N LEU A 101 4.17 0.30 -7.48
CA LEU A 101 4.83 -0.91 -7.98
C LEU A 101 3.82 -1.81 -8.69
N TYR A 102 4.13 -2.20 -9.93
CA TYR A 102 3.36 -3.18 -10.69
C TYR A 102 3.34 -4.51 -9.96
N ARG A 103 2.14 -5.06 -9.72
CA ARG A 103 1.93 -6.28 -8.90
C ARG A 103 2.59 -6.22 -7.51
N GLY A 104 2.88 -5.02 -7.00
CA GLY A 104 3.62 -4.81 -5.77
C GLY A 104 5.09 -5.22 -5.82
N MET A 105 5.67 -5.35 -7.02
CA MET A 105 7.01 -5.88 -7.23
C MET A 105 7.95 -4.98 -8.04
N VAL A 106 7.49 -4.38 -9.14
CA VAL A 106 8.38 -3.72 -10.12
C VAL A 106 8.01 -2.26 -10.33
N SER A 107 9.00 -1.38 -10.42
CA SER A 107 8.79 0.04 -10.72
C SER A 107 8.41 0.25 -12.19
N PRO A 108 7.41 1.09 -12.50
CA PRO A 108 7.15 1.54 -13.87
C PRO A 108 8.37 2.16 -14.55
N HIS A 109 9.27 2.79 -13.78
CA HIS A 109 10.52 3.37 -14.29
C HIS A 109 11.47 2.29 -14.83
N GLU A 110 11.61 1.17 -14.12
CA GLU A 110 12.43 0.04 -14.55
C GLU A 110 11.89 -0.60 -15.81
N VAL A 111 10.55 -0.72 -15.92
CA VAL A 111 9.91 -1.23 -17.13
C VAL A 111 10.09 -0.27 -18.31
N ALA A 112 9.98 1.04 -18.08
CA ALA A 112 10.15 2.05 -19.12
C ALA A 112 11.58 2.11 -19.68
N SER A 113 12.58 1.90 -18.82
CA SER A 113 14.00 1.88 -19.20
C SER A 113 14.46 0.53 -19.74
N GLY A 114 13.75 -0.56 -19.41
CA GLY A 114 14.11 -1.91 -19.77
C GLY A 114 15.34 -2.44 -19.02
N ASP A 115 15.70 -1.83 -17.88
CA ASP A 115 16.87 -2.23 -17.08
C ASP A 115 16.67 -3.59 -16.40
N ASN A 116 15.47 -3.84 -15.89
CA ASN A 116 15.07 -5.08 -15.20
C ASN A 116 16.07 -5.55 -14.13
N SER A 117 16.73 -4.61 -13.43
CA SER A 117 17.82 -4.91 -12.51
C SER A 117 17.36 -5.09 -11.05
N ILE A 118 16.14 -4.66 -10.73
CA ILE A 118 15.62 -4.66 -9.36
C ILE A 118 14.15 -5.10 -9.28
N VAL A 119 13.84 -5.87 -8.24
CA VAL A 119 12.48 -6.30 -7.87
C VAL A 119 12.31 -6.22 -6.36
N PHE A 120 11.14 -5.78 -5.91
CA PHE A 120 10.75 -5.75 -4.50
C PHE A 120 9.79 -6.89 -4.17
N LEU A 121 10.08 -7.67 -3.14
CA LEU A 121 9.23 -8.78 -2.71
C LEU A 121 8.66 -8.55 -1.31
N GLY A 122 7.58 -9.26 -0.98
CA GLY A 122 7.06 -9.31 0.39
C GLY A 122 6.21 -8.11 0.82
N GLN A 123 5.82 -7.22 -0.10
CA GLN A 123 4.99 -6.05 0.23
C GLN A 123 3.50 -6.38 0.42
N VAL A 124 3.12 -7.65 0.16
CA VAL A 124 1.74 -8.16 0.25
C VAL A 124 1.48 -8.79 1.61
N GLY A 125 0.51 -8.24 2.33
CA GLY A 125 0.01 -8.81 3.58
C GLY A 125 -1.14 -9.77 3.29
N ALA A 126 -0.91 -11.07 3.46
CA ALA A 126 -1.92 -12.12 3.27
C ALA A 126 -1.64 -13.34 4.16
N ALA A 127 -2.67 -14.16 4.37
CA ALA A 127 -2.63 -15.28 5.31
C ALA A 127 -1.61 -16.37 4.92
N GLN A 128 -1.44 -16.64 3.62
CA GLN A 128 -0.50 -17.64 3.08
C GLN A 128 0.77 -16.96 2.51
N SER A 129 1.55 -16.32 3.37
CA SER A 129 2.77 -15.60 2.96
C SER A 129 3.78 -16.47 2.20
N PHE A 130 3.89 -17.77 2.51
CA PHE A 130 4.80 -18.69 1.84
C PHE A 130 4.44 -18.92 0.35
N GLN A 131 3.15 -19.13 0.05
CA GLN A 131 2.70 -19.35 -1.33
C GLN A 131 2.87 -18.10 -2.20
N ILE A 132 2.65 -16.93 -1.60
CA ILE A 132 2.90 -15.66 -2.26
C ILE A 132 4.40 -15.47 -2.49
N ALA A 133 5.23 -15.73 -1.48
CA ALA A 133 6.68 -15.63 -1.62
C ALA A 133 7.22 -16.55 -2.73
N GLU A 134 6.75 -17.79 -2.80
CA GLU A 134 7.11 -18.73 -3.88
C GLU A 134 6.70 -18.18 -5.26
N THR A 135 5.43 -17.79 -5.41
CA THR A 135 4.91 -17.30 -6.70
C THR A 135 5.60 -15.99 -7.12
N GLN A 136 5.83 -15.08 -6.18
CA GLN A 136 6.58 -13.84 -6.41
C GLN A 136 8.03 -14.12 -6.80
N SER A 137 8.70 -15.09 -6.16
CA SER A 137 10.10 -15.42 -6.45
C SER A 137 10.28 -15.98 -7.86
N ILE A 138 9.36 -16.85 -8.31
CA ILE A 138 9.37 -17.39 -9.68
C ILE A 138 9.16 -16.26 -10.70
N TRP A 139 8.17 -15.40 -10.46
CA TRP A 139 7.89 -14.26 -11.34
C TRP A 139 9.06 -13.27 -11.36
N ALA A 140 9.66 -12.97 -10.20
CA ALA A 140 10.80 -12.07 -10.08
C ALA A 140 12.03 -12.60 -10.83
N ALA A 141 12.33 -13.90 -10.72
CA ALA A 141 13.42 -14.52 -11.47
C ALA A 141 13.21 -14.35 -12.98
N ALA A 142 12.01 -14.63 -13.49
CA ALA A 142 11.70 -14.45 -14.91
C ALA A 142 11.81 -12.99 -15.35
N TYR A 143 11.39 -12.04 -14.52
CA TYR A 143 11.53 -10.61 -14.80
C TYR A 143 13.00 -10.19 -14.92
N LEU A 144 13.82 -10.56 -13.93
CA LEU A 144 15.25 -10.24 -13.88
C LEU A 144 16.04 -10.88 -15.03
N MET A 145 15.58 -12.02 -15.56
CA MET A 145 16.18 -12.66 -16.75
C MET A 145 15.70 -12.05 -18.07
N GLY A 146 14.71 -11.15 -18.05
CA GLY A 146 14.11 -10.58 -19.26
C GLY A 146 13.15 -11.54 -19.99
N ASP A 147 12.72 -12.61 -19.33
CA ASP A 147 11.87 -13.65 -19.94
C ASP A 147 10.37 -13.29 -19.94
N LEU A 148 10.00 -12.19 -19.27
CA LEU A 148 8.61 -11.73 -19.20
C LEU A 148 8.29 -10.70 -20.27
N GLN A 149 7.16 -10.90 -20.95
CA GLN A 149 6.51 -9.86 -21.75
C GLN A 149 5.59 -9.06 -20.83
N LEU A 150 5.99 -7.82 -20.54
CA LEU A 150 5.18 -6.92 -19.71
C LEU A 150 4.24 -6.06 -20.56
N PRO A 151 3.09 -5.64 -19.98
CA PRO A 151 2.23 -4.63 -20.60
C PRO A 151 2.97 -3.29 -20.78
N ASP A 152 2.36 -2.37 -21.54
CA ASP A 152 2.95 -1.03 -21.69
C ASP A 152 2.91 -0.25 -20.37
N VAL A 153 3.84 0.71 -20.22
CA VAL A 153 4.01 1.46 -18.96
C VAL A 153 2.72 2.16 -18.53
N ARG A 154 1.88 2.64 -19.46
CA ARG A 154 0.61 3.28 -19.12
C ARG A 154 -0.40 2.27 -18.61
N GLU A 155 -0.44 1.06 -19.17
CA GLU A 155 -1.29 -0.03 -18.66
C GLU A 155 -0.86 -0.43 -17.25
N ILE A 156 0.45 -0.52 -17.00
CA ILE A 156 1.02 -0.79 -15.68
C ILE A 156 0.61 0.29 -14.68
N GLU A 157 0.76 1.57 -15.03
CA GLU A 157 0.39 2.69 -14.15
C GLU A 157 -1.11 2.72 -13.84
N ASN A 158 -1.95 2.40 -14.82
CA ASN A 158 -3.39 2.26 -14.62
C ASN A 158 -3.72 1.09 -13.67
N ASP A 159 -3.03 -0.05 -13.78
CA ASP A 159 -3.21 -1.19 -12.88
C ASP A 159 -2.80 -0.87 -11.44
N ILE A 160 -1.69 -0.14 -11.27
CA ILE A 160 -1.23 0.36 -9.97
C ILE A 160 -2.28 1.29 -9.35
N ALA A 161 -2.76 2.27 -10.10
CA ALA A 161 -3.78 3.21 -9.63
C ALA A 161 -5.07 2.46 -9.23
N LEU A 162 -5.52 1.51 -10.06
CA LEU A 162 -6.67 0.66 -9.77
C LEU A 162 -6.48 -0.13 -8.46
N THR A 163 -5.31 -0.71 -8.27
CA THR A 163 -4.95 -1.46 -7.06
C THR A 163 -4.98 -0.58 -5.82
N ASN A 164 -4.36 0.61 -5.87
CA ASN A 164 -4.33 1.55 -4.75
C ASN A 164 -5.73 2.06 -4.39
N VAL A 165 -6.55 2.43 -5.38
CA VAL A 165 -7.91 2.90 -5.13
C VAL A 165 -8.81 1.78 -4.60
N TRP A 166 -8.71 0.58 -5.16
CA TRP A 166 -9.45 -0.59 -4.67
C TRP A 166 -9.16 -0.83 -3.19
N ARG A 167 -7.88 -0.80 -2.80
CA ARG A 167 -7.45 -0.96 -1.41
C ARG A 167 -8.08 0.08 -0.47
N ARG A 168 -8.03 1.36 -0.83
CA ARG A 168 -8.64 2.45 -0.03
C ARG A 168 -10.15 2.25 0.13
N ARG A 169 -10.85 1.96 -0.98
CA ARG A 169 -12.30 1.73 -1.00
C ARG A 169 -12.71 0.51 -0.17
N ARG A 170 -11.94 -0.59 -0.29
CA ARG A 170 -12.28 -1.89 0.30
C ARG A 170 -11.88 -2.02 1.76
N TYR A 171 -10.75 -1.45 2.16
CA TYR A 171 -10.14 -1.62 3.48
C TYR A 171 -10.07 -0.32 4.31
N LEU A 172 -10.63 0.79 3.80
CA LEU A 172 -10.83 2.05 4.50
C LEU A 172 -9.51 2.57 5.11
N SER A 173 -9.52 2.92 6.40
CA SER A 173 -8.38 3.47 7.16
C SER A 173 -7.06 2.74 6.90
N VAL A 174 -7.09 1.40 6.87
CA VAL A 174 -5.86 0.62 6.70
C VAL A 174 -5.38 0.65 5.25
N GLY A 175 -6.31 0.65 4.29
CA GLY A 175 -5.99 0.80 2.87
C GLY A 175 -5.49 2.18 2.48
N GLU A 176 -5.86 3.22 3.24
CA GLU A 176 -5.40 4.60 3.07
C GLU A 176 -4.07 4.87 3.79
N ARG A 177 -3.98 4.50 5.07
CA ARG A 177 -2.92 4.98 5.96
C ARG A 177 -1.55 4.37 5.67
N LYS A 178 -1.51 3.08 5.33
CA LYS A 178 -0.26 2.34 5.19
C LYS A 178 -0.05 1.91 3.74
N PRO A 179 1.16 2.09 3.18
CA PRO A 179 1.50 1.52 1.90
C PRO A 179 1.69 0.01 2.12
N THR A 180 0.61 -0.75 2.23
CA THR A 180 0.67 -2.20 2.40
C THR A 180 -0.29 -2.83 1.43
N PHE A 181 0.16 -3.77 0.61
CA PHE A 181 -0.70 -4.50 -0.30
C PHE A 181 -1.56 -5.49 0.50
N MET A 182 -2.62 -4.98 1.13
CA MET A 182 -3.70 -5.82 1.65
C MET A 182 -4.61 -6.19 0.49
N HIS A 183 -4.75 -7.48 0.24
CA HIS A 183 -5.58 -8.00 -0.84
C HIS A 183 -6.24 -9.30 -0.42
N ASP A 184 -7.33 -9.62 -1.10
CA ASP A 184 -7.87 -10.96 -1.10
C ASP A 184 -6.85 -11.88 -1.81
N GLU A 185 -6.37 -12.88 -1.10
CA GLU A 185 -5.23 -13.74 -1.49
C GLU A 185 -5.33 -14.29 -2.93
N LEU A 186 -6.51 -14.82 -3.28
CA LEU A 186 -6.77 -15.39 -4.60
C LEU A 186 -6.55 -14.37 -5.73
N ALA A 187 -6.87 -13.09 -5.52
CA ALA A 187 -6.72 -12.07 -6.54
C ALA A 187 -5.24 -11.78 -6.82
N VAL A 188 -4.38 -11.75 -5.78
CA VAL A 188 -2.93 -11.58 -5.95
C VAL A 188 -2.33 -12.78 -6.65
N TRP A 189 -2.69 -13.98 -6.21
CA TRP A 189 -2.15 -15.20 -6.76
C TRP A 189 -2.51 -15.40 -8.24
N ILE A 190 -3.77 -15.14 -8.60
CA ILE A 190 -4.22 -15.17 -10.01
C ILE A 190 -3.52 -14.08 -10.82
N SER A 191 -3.36 -12.87 -10.27
CA SER A 191 -2.69 -11.77 -10.97
C SER A 191 -1.26 -12.13 -11.34
N ILE A 192 -0.47 -12.66 -10.40
CA ILE A 192 0.95 -13.00 -10.65
C ILE A 192 1.07 -14.15 -11.66
N ARG A 193 0.15 -15.13 -11.64
CA ARG A 193 0.17 -16.29 -12.53
C ARG A 193 -0.35 -16.03 -13.94
N LYS A 194 -1.06 -14.93 -14.17
CA LYS A 194 -1.46 -14.52 -15.52
C LYS A 194 -0.25 -13.89 -16.22
N ASN A 195 0.52 -14.75 -16.87
CA ASN A 195 1.45 -14.41 -17.95
C ASN A 195 1.14 -15.35 -19.11
#